data_AF-A0A821YR04-F1
#
_entry.id   AF-A0A821YR04-F1
#
_cell.length_a   1.000
_cell.length_b   1.000
_cell.length_c   1.000
_cell.angle_alpha   90.00
_cell.angle_beta   90.00
_cell.angle_gamma   90.00
#
_symmetry.space_group_name_H-M   'P 1'
#
loop_
_entity.id
_entity.type
_entity.pdbx_description
1 polymer ?
#
loop_
_entity_poly.entity_id
_entity_poly.type
_entity_poly.pdbx_seq_one_letter_code
_entity_poly.pdbx_strand_id
1 'polypeptide(L)'
;MKTAQDEEYATIRSSVGSVTEKNIDDLTKIADEVTRLTSEITGTGLNVSPNPIYLTVYKRDILYDLTLIDLPGITRNALPGQAENIHQQILDLINKYIKPPTAIVLHVIPASVDFTTSESMKLAKLFDPSCQRQLIAASKIDKYDKGISEKLQGRGSGSMDLQLGCVAVLNRNQDEIDRNISFSEMKQREKQFFITHKEAFEPLPDEFKGSEQLVRRLATIQQERIRSTFPDIIKKLKNQLAKNKAQLKKIPPSVNTEAECWTNFQSMINAYRESIHDNVKGEYDQVASMEVTELPITCTDVDAASNDNIDSDAQDDECEEEESLAEENDEDHIAYHIYQLQRKFQNECRQSFPDFFSSKYHKIVLREIDRTAGVSLPNFPSYQIIVGLFRKELQKLPHCCHALVKQMHEYMSQCLLQLFEQAFNNDYPRLKERLKEIITKRLDDVQEVLMERVNGILDMEKRVFTLNHYYMDTEQVQRKGQKEK
;
A
#
# COMPACT_ATOMS: atom_id res chain seq x y z
N MET A 1 4.71 -53.35 -16.24
CA MET A 1 4.14 -52.13 -15.66
C MET A 1 3.51 -52.51 -14.33
N LYS A 2 4.13 -52.14 -13.20
CA LYS A 2 3.48 -52.23 -11.89
C LYS A 2 2.35 -51.19 -11.88
N THR A 3 1.11 -51.63 -11.72
CA THR A 3 -0.05 -50.75 -11.55
C THR A 3 0.09 -50.00 -10.23
N ALA A 4 -0.01 -48.67 -10.27
CA ALA A 4 0.24 -47.75 -9.16
C ALA A 4 -0.81 -47.79 -8.02
N GLN A 5 -1.55 -48.90 -7.86
CA GLN A 5 -2.70 -49.01 -6.95
C GLN A 5 -2.52 -49.97 -5.75
N ASP A 6 -1.39 -50.67 -5.63
CA ASP A 6 -1.24 -51.78 -4.67
C ASP A 6 -0.12 -51.66 -3.61
N GLU A 7 0.69 -50.60 -3.60
CA GLU A 7 1.82 -50.49 -2.68
C GLU A 7 1.44 -49.67 -1.43
N GLU A 8 1.57 -50.26 -0.24
CA GLU A 8 1.54 -49.53 1.04
C GLU A 8 2.93 -48.95 1.27
N TYR A 9 3.02 -47.64 1.51
CA TYR A 9 4.30 -46.95 1.67
C TYR A 9 4.12 -45.68 2.50
N ALA A 10 5.21 -45.11 2.97
CA ALA A 10 5.22 -43.80 3.58
C ALA A 10 6.27 -42.90 2.92
N THR A 11 6.01 -41.59 2.90
CA THR A 11 7.01 -40.59 2.53
C THR A 11 7.36 -39.74 3.74
N ILE A 12 8.65 -39.48 3.94
CA ILE A 12 9.13 -38.67 5.03
C ILE A 12 10.09 -37.59 4.52
N ARG A 13 9.98 -36.39 5.08
CA ARG A 13 10.90 -35.28 4.78
C ARG A 13 11.11 -34.37 5.99
N SER A 14 12.34 -33.87 6.10
CA SER A 14 12.72 -32.83 7.06
C SER A 14 12.55 -31.44 6.45
N SER A 15 12.25 -30.44 7.30
CA SER A 15 12.27 -29.03 6.93
C SER A 15 13.69 -28.41 6.98
N VAL A 16 14.68 -29.15 7.46
CA VAL A 16 16.09 -28.72 7.60
C VAL A 16 16.99 -29.63 6.76
N GLY A 17 17.84 -29.05 5.91
CA GLY A 17 18.78 -29.77 5.03
C GLY A 17 18.39 -29.76 3.55
N SER A 18 19.10 -30.53 2.71
CA SER A 18 18.70 -30.78 1.32
C SER A 18 17.33 -31.44 1.34
N VAL A 19 16.35 -30.85 0.65
CA VAL A 19 14.94 -31.30 0.62
C VAL A 19 14.84 -32.59 -0.20
N THR A 20 15.37 -33.69 0.33
CA THR A 20 15.25 -35.03 -0.26
C THR A 20 14.13 -35.76 0.46
N GLU A 21 13.00 -35.91 -0.23
CA GLU A 21 11.90 -36.77 0.20
C GLU A 21 12.37 -38.24 0.13
N LYS A 22 12.19 -38.97 1.23
CA LYS A 22 12.56 -40.39 1.32
C LYS A 22 11.30 -41.25 1.32
N ASN A 23 11.26 -42.23 0.42
CA ASN A 23 10.23 -43.26 0.40
C ASN A 23 10.59 -44.38 1.38
N ILE A 24 9.59 -44.86 2.12
CA ILE A 24 9.66 -45.95 3.10
C ILE A 24 8.65 -47.01 2.67
N ASP A 25 9.14 -48.08 2.07
CA ASP A 25 8.29 -49.21 1.65
C ASP A 25 7.90 -50.12 2.84
N ASP A 26 8.75 -50.16 3.87
CA ASP A 26 8.53 -50.94 5.09
C ASP A 26 8.05 -50.04 6.24
N LEU A 27 6.74 -50.04 6.48
CA LEU A 27 6.09 -49.20 7.48
C LEU A 27 6.60 -49.45 8.92
N THR A 28 7.24 -50.58 9.20
CA THR A 28 7.83 -50.85 10.52
C THR A 28 9.01 -49.93 10.84
N LYS A 29 9.70 -49.42 9.80
CA LYS A 29 10.87 -48.53 9.92
C LYS A 29 10.53 -47.06 10.12
N ILE A 30 9.24 -46.69 10.07
CA ILE A 30 8.81 -45.30 10.22
C ILE A 30 9.27 -44.73 11.57
N ALA A 31 9.11 -45.48 12.66
CA ALA A 31 9.49 -45.02 14.00
C ALA A 31 11.01 -44.74 14.10
N ASP A 32 11.83 -45.62 13.54
CA ASP A 32 13.28 -45.47 13.52
C ASP A 32 13.70 -44.25 12.69
N GLU A 33 13.07 -44.03 11.53
CA GLU A 33 13.38 -42.91 10.66
C GLU A 33 12.94 -41.57 11.26
N VAL A 34 11.78 -41.53 11.92
CA VAL A 34 11.32 -40.35 12.69
C VAL A 34 12.30 -40.04 13.82
N THR A 35 12.77 -41.07 14.55
CA THR A 35 13.75 -40.91 15.64
C THR A 35 15.09 -40.39 15.11
N ARG A 36 15.55 -40.92 13.98
CA ARG A 36 16.77 -40.48 13.29
C ARG A 36 16.68 -39.01 12.90
N LEU A 37 15.61 -38.60 12.22
CA LEU A 37 15.38 -37.22 11.79
C LEU A 37 15.18 -36.26 12.97
N THR A 38 14.50 -36.71 14.02
CA THR A 38 14.34 -35.91 15.25
C THR A 38 15.71 -35.61 15.85
N SER A 39 16.56 -36.63 15.99
CA SER A 39 17.93 -36.47 16.51
C SER A 39 18.81 -35.58 15.63
N GLU A 40 18.60 -35.61 14.31
CA GLU A 40 19.29 -34.73 13.35
C GLU A 40 18.87 -33.27 13.50
N ILE A 41 17.58 -33.00 13.75
CA ILE A 41 17.02 -31.65 13.88
C ILE A 41 17.29 -31.05 15.28
N THR A 42 17.17 -31.85 16.34
CA THR A 42 17.29 -31.37 17.74
C THR A 42 18.71 -31.49 18.30
N GLY A 43 19.59 -32.23 17.61
CA GLY A 43 20.88 -32.66 18.12
C GLY A 43 20.77 -33.81 19.13
N THR A 44 21.90 -34.19 19.73
CA THR A 44 21.99 -35.29 20.73
C THR A 44 21.45 -34.90 22.12
N GLY A 45 21.12 -33.63 22.34
CA GLY A 45 20.42 -33.18 23.54
C GLY A 45 18.92 -33.39 23.42
N LEU A 46 18.23 -33.61 24.54
CA LEU A 46 16.75 -33.74 24.62
C LEU A 46 16.01 -32.42 24.30
N ASN A 47 16.54 -31.58 23.40
CA ASN A 47 15.99 -30.28 23.04
C ASN A 47 14.78 -30.40 22.11
N VAL A 48 14.03 -29.31 21.95
CA VAL A 48 12.92 -29.22 21.00
C VAL A 48 13.28 -28.27 19.85
N SER A 49 12.64 -28.47 18.70
CA SER A 49 12.83 -27.64 17.52
C SER A 49 11.48 -27.23 16.93
N PRO A 50 11.34 -25.99 16.43
CA PRO A 50 10.11 -25.54 15.77
C PRO A 50 9.96 -26.05 14.33
N ASN A 51 10.97 -26.76 13.82
CA ASN A 51 11.04 -27.29 12.47
C ASN A 51 10.33 -28.65 12.40
N PRO A 52 9.20 -28.76 11.68
CA PRO A 52 8.42 -29.99 11.64
C PRO A 52 9.07 -31.06 10.75
N ILE A 53 8.77 -32.32 11.07
CA ILE A 53 8.95 -33.48 10.19
C ILE A 53 7.60 -33.73 9.50
N TYR A 54 7.61 -33.88 8.18
CA TYR A 54 6.41 -34.24 7.43
C TYR A 54 6.46 -35.74 7.12
N LEU A 55 5.43 -36.46 7.56
CA LEU A 55 5.25 -37.89 7.31
C LEU A 55 3.88 -38.09 6.66
N THR A 56 3.86 -38.73 5.50
CA THR A 56 2.63 -39.16 4.83
C THR A 56 2.61 -40.68 4.79
N VAL A 57 1.56 -41.32 5.28
CA VAL A 57 1.44 -42.78 5.32
C VAL A 57 0.26 -43.21 4.45
N TYR A 58 0.53 -44.09 3.48
CA TYR A 58 -0.46 -44.70 2.60
C TYR A 58 -0.63 -46.17 2.99
N LYS A 59 -1.84 -46.53 3.39
CA LYS A 59 -2.19 -47.90 3.79
C LYS A 59 -3.59 -48.25 3.32
N ARG A 60 -3.83 -49.51 2.92
CA ARG A 60 -5.12 -49.95 2.39
C ARG A 60 -6.24 -49.95 3.44
N ASP A 61 -5.89 -50.25 4.68
CA ASP A 61 -6.84 -50.36 5.79
C ASP A 61 -7.19 -49.01 6.46
N ILE A 62 -6.68 -47.88 5.94
CA ILE A 62 -7.03 -46.55 6.46
C ILE A 62 -8.36 -46.13 5.83
N LEU A 63 -9.39 -46.04 6.67
CA LEU A 63 -10.74 -45.67 6.24
C LEU A 63 -10.96 -44.15 6.07
N TYR A 64 -10.09 -43.34 6.67
CA TYR A 64 -10.27 -41.89 6.73
C TYR A 64 -8.94 -41.16 6.53
N ASP A 65 -8.94 -40.16 5.66
CA ASP A 65 -7.83 -39.23 5.53
C ASP A 65 -7.78 -38.32 6.76
N LEU A 66 -6.69 -38.40 7.52
CA LEU A 66 -6.48 -37.61 8.72
C LEU A 66 -5.14 -36.90 8.64
N THR A 67 -5.17 -35.58 8.78
CA THR A 67 -3.97 -34.80 9.07
C THR A 67 -3.86 -34.57 10.57
N LEU A 68 -2.74 -34.99 11.16
CA LEU A 68 -2.44 -34.87 12.58
C LEU A 68 -1.13 -34.09 12.77
N ILE A 69 -1.03 -33.37 13.87
CA ILE A 69 0.18 -32.69 14.29
C ILE A 69 0.51 -33.19 15.68
N ASP A 70 1.59 -33.95 15.79
CA ASP A 70 2.11 -34.39 17.09
C ASP A 70 3.00 -33.29 17.67
N LEU A 71 2.77 -32.97 18.94
CA LEU A 71 3.44 -31.88 19.64
C LEU A 71 4.19 -32.43 20.85
N PRO A 72 5.36 -31.88 21.21
CA PRO A 72 6.09 -32.30 22.39
C PRO A 72 5.23 -32.24 23.66
N GLY A 73 5.41 -33.22 24.55
CA GLY A 73 4.75 -33.25 25.85
C GLY A 73 5.15 -32.05 26.72
N ILE A 74 4.21 -31.54 27.50
CA ILE A 74 4.45 -30.41 28.41
C ILE A 74 5.28 -30.91 29.61
N THR A 75 6.51 -30.41 29.75
CA THR A 75 7.45 -30.78 30.83
C THR A 75 7.77 -29.58 31.70
N ARG A 76 7.56 -29.69 33.02
CA ARG A 76 7.73 -28.54 33.95
C ARG A 76 9.18 -28.25 34.32
N ASN A 77 10.04 -29.26 34.31
CA ASN A 77 11.43 -29.15 34.73
C ASN A 77 12.34 -29.53 33.57
N ALA A 78 13.38 -28.73 33.34
CA ALA A 78 14.44 -29.06 32.41
C ALA A 78 15.22 -30.30 32.89
N LEU A 79 15.39 -31.27 32.01
CA LEU A 79 16.27 -32.42 32.23
C LEU A 79 17.74 -32.01 32.02
N PRO A 80 18.71 -32.73 32.61
CA PRO A 80 20.13 -32.47 32.37
C PRO A 80 20.47 -32.47 30.88
N GLY A 81 21.01 -31.35 30.37
CA GLY A 81 21.36 -31.16 28.95
C GLY A 81 20.31 -30.40 28.12
N GLN A 82 19.17 -30.01 28.69
CA GLN A 82 18.21 -29.09 28.07
C GLN A 82 18.49 -27.64 28.45
N ALA A 83 18.08 -26.70 27.60
CA ALA A 83 18.11 -25.28 27.93
C ALA A 83 17.15 -24.94 29.08
N GLU A 84 17.50 -23.97 29.93
CA GLU A 84 16.64 -23.54 31.06
C GLU A 84 15.25 -23.05 30.62
N ASN A 85 15.15 -22.51 29.40
CA ASN A 85 13.89 -22.02 28.82
C ASN A 85 13.12 -23.07 28.01
N ILE A 86 13.46 -24.37 28.09
CA ILE A 86 12.84 -25.44 27.29
C ILE A 86 11.32 -25.49 27.46
N HIS A 87 10.82 -25.27 28.67
CA HIS A 87 9.39 -25.22 28.97
C HIS A 87 8.70 -24.12 28.16
N GLN A 88 9.26 -22.91 28.13
CA GLN A 88 8.71 -21.80 27.37
C GLN A 88 8.74 -22.09 25.85
N GLN A 89 9.81 -22.69 25.35
CA GLN A 89 9.90 -23.08 23.94
C GLN A 89 8.82 -24.08 23.55
N ILE A 90 8.53 -25.08 24.41
CA ILE A 90 7.44 -26.04 24.19
C ILE A 90 6.09 -25.32 24.18
N LEU A 91 5.84 -24.41 25.12
CA LEU A 91 4.60 -23.63 25.17
C LEU A 91 4.42 -22.76 23.93
N ASP A 92 5.47 -22.07 23.48
CA ASP A 92 5.42 -21.23 22.28
C ASP A 92 5.13 -22.06 21.03
N LEU A 93 5.74 -23.26 20.94
CA LEU A 93 5.48 -24.21 19.86
C LEU A 93 4.03 -24.70 19.88
N ILE A 94 3.51 -25.12 21.04
CA ILE A 94 2.11 -25.53 21.18
C ILE A 94 1.17 -24.39 20.79
N ASN A 95 1.41 -23.18 21.34
CA ASN A 95 0.62 -21.98 21.08
C ASN A 95 0.54 -21.64 19.58
N LYS A 96 1.63 -21.82 18.83
CA LYS A 96 1.66 -21.64 17.38
C LYS A 96 0.61 -22.50 16.66
N TYR A 97 0.41 -23.74 17.10
CA TYR A 97 -0.50 -24.70 16.46
C TYR A 97 -1.93 -24.65 16.99
N ILE A 98 -2.15 -24.30 18.26
CA ILE A 98 -3.50 -24.22 18.85
C ILE A 98 -4.18 -22.85 18.66
N LYS A 99 -3.41 -21.79 18.43
CA LYS A 99 -3.93 -20.42 18.23
C LYS A 99 -4.86 -20.25 17.03
N PRO A 100 -4.59 -20.82 15.84
CA PRO A 100 -5.49 -20.69 14.70
C PRO A 100 -6.88 -21.25 15.03
N PRO A 101 -7.98 -20.51 14.79
CA PRO A 101 -9.32 -20.97 15.15
C PRO A 101 -9.74 -22.23 14.40
N THR A 102 -9.10 -22.52 13.26
CA THR A 102 -9.35 -23.72 12.44
C THR A 102 -8.78 -25.00 13.05
N ALA A 103 -7.85 -24.90 14.02
CA ALA A 103 -7.22 -26.06 14.64
C ALA A 103 -8.18 -26.75 15.62
N ILE A 104 -8.30 -28.07 15.49
CA ILE A 104 -8.98 -28.93 16.46
C ILE A 104 -7.93 -29.41 17.47
N VAL A 105 -8.20 -29.24 18.76
CA VAL A 105 -7.28 -29.62 19.83
C VAL A 105 -7.72 -30.96 20.41
N LEU A 106 -6.90 -31.99 20.23
CA LEU A 106 -7.10 -33.31 20.83
C LEU A 106 -6.30 -33.39 22.14
N HIS A 107 -7.01 -33.49 23.26
CA HIS A 107 -6.40 -33.68 24.57
C HIS A 107 -6.31 -35.18 24.89
N VAL A 108 -5.10 -35.70 25.04
CA VAL A 108 -4.90 -37.06 25.54
C VAL A 108 -4.70 -36.99 27.06
N ILE A 109 -5.71 -37.41 27.84
CA ILE A 109 -5.69 -37.31 29.30
C ILE A 109 -6.01 -38.68 29.91
N PRO A 110 -5.29 -39.15 30.94
CA PRO A 110 -5.68 -40.36 31.66
C PRO A 110 -7.04 -40.21 32.35
N ALA A 111 -7.88 -41.23 32.28
CA ALA A 111 -9.22 -41.26 32.85
C ALA A 111 -9.23 -41.04 34.38
N SER A 112 -8.17 -41.45 35.07
CA SER A 112 -8.00 -41.26 36.53
C SER A 112 -7.75 -39.81 36.95
N VAL A 113 -7.29 -38.93 36.04
CA VAL A 113 -6.91 -37.55 36.37
C VAL A 113 -8.04 -36.60 36.03
N ASP A 114 -8.36 -35.64 36.90
CA ASP A 114 -9.37 -34.62 36.59
C ASP A 114 -8.97 -33.78 35.36
N PHE A 115 -9.85 -33.73 34.37
CA PHE A 115 -9.63 -33.06 33.09
C PHE A 115 -9.40 -31.55 33.27
N THR A 116 -10.11 -30.93 34.22
CA THR A 116 -10.01 -29.48 34.45
C THR A 116 -8.64 -29.04 34.96
N THR A 117 -7.91 -29.94 35.63
CA THR A 117 -6.58 -29.66 36.18
C THR A 117 -5.47 -29.78 35.15
N SER A 118 -5.76 -30.41 33.99
CA SER A 118 -4.80 -30.66 32.92
C SER A 118 -4.22 -29.38 32.35
N GLU A 119 -2.91 -29.36 32.18
CA GLU A 119 -2.18 -28.21 31.65
C GLU A 119 -2.53 -27.93 30.18
N SER A 120 -2.75 -29.00 29.40
CA SER A 120 -3.17 -28.88 28.00
C SER A 120 -4.52 -28.17 27.88
N MET A 121 -5.47 -28.43 28.79
CA MET A 121 -6.77 -27.76 28.82
C MET A 121 -6.64 -26.29 29.22
N LYS A 122 -5.81 -25.98 30.23
CA LYS A 122 -5.57 -24.59 30.64
C LYS A 122 -4.99 -23.74 29.50
N LEU A 123 -4.05 -24.30 28.73
CA LEU A 123 -3.48 -23.63 27.56
C LEU A 123 -4.51 -23.45 26.44
N ALA A 124 -5.30 -24.49 26.12
CA ALA A 124 -6.31 -24.41 25.07
C ALA A 124 -7.40 -23.37 25.40
N LYS A 125 -7.81 -23.24 26.67
CA LYS A 125 -8.78 -22.24 27.13
C LYS A 125 -8.36 -20.79 26.89
N LEU A 126 -7.06 -20.50 26.76
CA LEU A 126 -6.59 -19.16 26.41
C LEU A 126 -7.04 -18.74 25.00
N PHE A 127 -7.22 -19.71 24.10
CA PHE A 127 -7.59 -19.48 22.69
C PHE A 127 -8.96 -20.07 22.30
N ASP A 128 -9.61 -20.80 23.21
CA ASP A 128 -10.95 -21.35 23.07
C ASP A 128 -11.62 -21.49 24.45
N PRO A 129 -12.06 -20.37 25.08
CA PRO A 129 -12.68 -20.39 26.40
C PRO A 129 -13.97 -21.21 26.45
N SER A 130 -14.72 -21.23 25.34
CA SER A 130 -15.98 -21.97 25.16
C SER A 130 -15.81 -23.44 24.82
N CYS A 131 -14.58 -23.95 24.70
CA CYS A 131 -14.28 -25.35 24.39
C CYS A 131 -14.99 -25.88 23.11
N GLN A 132 -15.14 -25.02 22.10
CA GLN A 132 -15.84 -25.34 20.84
C GLN A 132 -15.06 -26.30 19.95
N ARG A 133 -13.73 -26.34 20.08
CA ARG A 133 -12.84 -27.09 19.20
C ARG A 133 -11.89 -28.02 19.96
N GLN A 134 -12.29 -28.41 21.17
CA GLN A 134 -11.55 -29.30 22.06
C GLN A 134 -12.24 -30.65 22.18
N LEU A 135 -11.50 -31.72 21.88
CA LEU A 135 -11.93 -33.11 22.04
C LEU A 135 -11.02 -33.79 23.06
N ILE A 136 -11.58 -34.55 24.00
CA ILE A 136 -10.78 -35.35 24.95
C ILE A 136 -10.75 -36.81 24.50
N ALA A 137 -9.55 -37.38 24.41
CA ALA A 137 -9.32 -38.82 24.39
C ALA A 137 -8.90 -39.27 25.79
N ALA A 138 -9.85 -39.85 26.53
CA ALA A 138 -9.63 -40.38 27.86
C ALA A 138 -8.93 -41.74 27.77
N SER A 139 -7.64 -41.76 28.07
CA SER A 139 -6.79 -42.97 28.03
C SER A 139 -6.72 -43.68 29.39
N LYS A 140 -6.11 -44.86 29.46
CA LYS A 140 -5.92 -45.62 30.72
C LYS A 140 -7.24 -45.85 31.48
N ILE A 141 -8.31 -46.15 30.73
CA ILE A 141 -9.66 -46.36 31.25
C ILE A 141 -9.79 -47.62 32.10
N ASP A 142 -8.74 -48.45 32.16
CA ASP A 142 -8.61 -49.61 33.04
C ASP A 142 -8.39 -49.22 34.51
N LYS A 143 -7.91 -48.00 34.78
CA LYS A 143 -7.65 -47.47 36.14
C LYS A 143 -8.68 -46.41 36.53
N TYR A 144 -9.96 -46.76 36.44
CA TYR A 144 -11.06 -45.82 36.66
C TYR A 144 -11.61 -45.85 38.08
N ASP A 145 -12.03 -44.69 38.57
CA ASP A 145 -12.74 -44.54 39.85
C ASP A 145 -14.27 -44.66 39.66
N LYS A 146 -15.00 -44.81 40.77
CA LYS A 146 -16.47 -44.76 40.75
C LYS A 146 -16.95 -43.43 40.16
N GLY A 147 -17.90 -43.48 39.23
CA GLY A 147 -18.45 -42.29 38.56
C GLY A 147 -17.74 -41.88 37.25
N ILE A 148 -16.90 -42.75 36.68
CA ILE A 148 -16.21 -42.47 35.40
C ILE A 148 -17.16 -42.14 34.24
N SER A 149 -18.34 -42.76 34.17
CA SER A 149 -19.35 -42.50 33.14
C SER A 149 -19.85 -41.06 33.16
N GLU A 150 -20.13 -40.51 34.34
CA GLU A 150 -20.58 -39.12 34.50
C GLU A 150 -19.49 -38.16 34.01
N LYS A 151 -18.25 -38.38 34.45
CA LYS A 151 -17.08 -37.59 34.04
C LYS A 151 -16.87 -37.61 32.52
N LEU A 152 -16.96 -38.79 31.89
CA LEU A 152 -16.81 -38.94 30.43
C LEU A 152 -17.95 -38.27 29.66
N GLN A 153 -19.15 -38.19 30.25
CA GLN A 153 -20.28 -37.44 29.69
C GLN A 153 -20.20 -35.92 29.96
N GLY A 154 -19.17 -35.46 30.66
CA GLY A 154 -19.08 -34.06 31.10
C GLY A 154 -20.13 -33.69 32.16
N ARG A 155 -20.69 -34.66 32.87
CA ARG A 155 -21.68 -34.48 33.95
C ARG A 155 -20.99 -34.70 35.30
N GLY A 156 -21.23 -33.85 36.30
CA GLY A 156 -20.66 -33.98 37.66
C GLY A 156 -19.81 -32.80 38.13
N SER A 157 -19.18 -32.92 39.31
CA SER A 157 -18.29 -31.89 39.87
C SER A 157 -16.99 -31.83 39.08
N GLY A 158 -16.70 -30.68 38.46
CA GLY A 158 -15.65 -30.54 37.43
C GLY A 158 -16.15 -30.69 35.99
N SER A 159 -17.47 -30.64 35.75
CA SER A 159 -18.05 -30.64 34.42
C SER A 159 -17.48 -29.52 33.54
N MET A 160 -17.16 -29.88 32.31
CA MET A 160 -16.75 -28.93 31.27
C MET A 160 -17.62 -29.15 30.05
N ASP A 161 -18.17 -28.05 29.52
CA ASP A 161 -19.03 -28.06 28.35
C ASP A 161 -18.18 -28.21 27.06
N LEU A 162 -17.69 -29.43 26.85
CA LEU A 162 -16.91 -29.81 25.67
C LEU A 162 -17.84 -30.06 24.50
N GLN A 163 -17.86 -29.15 23.53
CA GLN A 163 -18.76 -29.25 22.37
C GLN A 163 -18.48 -30.49 21.50
N LEU A 164 -17.21 -30.93 21.43
CA LEU A 164 -16.84 -32.13 20.67
C LEU A 164 -16.96 -33.43 21.50
N GLY A 165 -17.08 -33.31 22.82
CA GLY A 165 -17.23 -34.41 23.77
C GLY A 165 -15.92 -35.05 24.25
N CYS A 166 -16.04 -36.25 24.82
CA CYS A 166 -14.93 -37.04 25.35
C CYS A 166 -15.08 -38.51 24.93
N VAL A 167 -14.03 -39.09 24.36
CA VAL A 167 -14.00 -40.49 23.88
C VAL A 167 -13.10 -41.32 24.80
N ALA A 168 -13.62 -42.43 25.31
CA ALA A 168 -12.87 -43.38 26.12
C ALA A 168 -12.06 -44.33 25.23
N VAL A 169 -10.76 -44.46 25.47
CA VAL A 169 -9.87 -45.33 24.70
C VAL A 169 -9.02 -46.23 25.60
N LEU A 170 -8.85 -47.48 25.19
CA LEU A 170 -7.95 -48.43 25.85
C LEU A 170 -6.72 -48.66 24.97
N ASN A 171 -5.55 -48.33 25.52
CA ASN A 171 -4.26 -48.53 24.85
C ASN A 171 -3.54 -49.77 25.41
N ARG A 172 -2.45 -50.18 24.73
CA ARG A 172 -1.57 -51.24 25.23
C ARG A 172 -0.98 -50.86 26.58
N ASN A 173 -0.91 -51.82 27.50
CA ASN A 173 -0.12 -51.69 28.73
C ASN A 173 1.36 -52.02 28.48
N GLN A 174 2.23 -51.81 29.48
CA GLN A 174 3.67 -52.02 29.32
C GLN A 174 4.00 -53.48 28.97
N ASP A 175 3.39 -54.45 29.66
CA ASP A 175 3.62 -55.88 29.41
C ASP A 175 3.21 -56.28 27.97
N GLU A 176 2.15 -55.68 27.43
CA GLU A 176 1.64 -55.91 26.08
C GLU A 176 2.52 -55.28 25.00
N ILE A 177 3.14 -54.13 25.31
CA ILE A 177 4.16 -53.51 24.46
C ILE A 177 5.37 -54.45 24.40
N ASP A 178 5.83 -54.95 25.54
CA ASP A 178 6.98 -55.85 25.63
C ASP A 178 6.72 -57.19 24.89
N ARG A 179 5.46 -57.64 24.87
CA ARG A 179 5.01 -58.84 24.12
C ARG A 179 4.70 -58.59 22.65
N ASN A 180 4.79 -57.34 22.16
CA ASN A 180 4.49 -56.96 20.78
C ASN A 180 3.13 -57.47 20.26
N ILE A 181 2.07 -57.35 21.07
CA ILE A 181 0.72 -57.74 20.61
C ILE A 181 0.30 -56.95 19.37
N SER A 182 -0.43 -57.58 18.46
CA SER A 182 -0.85 -56.96 17.20
C SER A 182 -1.91 -55.86 17.42
N PHE A 183 -2.07 -54.98 16.44
CA PHE A 183 -3.15 -53.97 16.48
C PHE A 183 -4.55 -54.59 16.42
N SER A 184 -4.70 -55.74 15.75
CA SER A 184 -5.98 -56.45 15.66
C SER A 184 -6.40 -57.01 17.02
N GLU A 185 -5.46 -57.65 17.73
CA GLU A 185 -5.68 -58.17 19.08
C GLU A 185 -6.02 -57.05 20.07
N MET A 186 -5.33 -55.89 19.98
CA MET A 186 -5.65 -54.73 20.81
C MET A 186 -7.09 -54.24 20.57
N LYS A 187 -7.54 -54.13 19.32
CA LYS A 187 -8.92 -53.73 19.00
C LYS A 187 -9.96 -54.71 19.55
N GLN A 188 -9.68 -56.02 19.47
CA GLN A 188 -10.57 -57.03 20.04
C GLN A 188 -10.63 -56.93 21.56
N ARG A 189 -9.48 -56.73 22.22
CA ARG A 189 -9.40 -56.50 23.67
C ARG A 189 -10.16 -55.25 24.09
N GLU A 190 -10.03 -54.15 23.36
CA GLU A 190 -10.76 -52.90 23.64
C GLU A 190 -12.27 -53.14 23.56
N LYS A 191 -12.75 -53.81 22.51
CA LYS A 191 -14.18 -54.19 22.37
C LYS A 191 -14.63 -55.07 23.54
N GLN A 192 -13.83 -56.07 23.90
CA GLN A 192 -14.14 -56.97 25.01
C GLN A 192 -14.15 -56.23 26.37
N PHE A 193 -13.27 -55.25 26.56
CA PHE A 193 -13.21 -54.46 27.79
C PHE A 193 -14.51 -53.70 28.05
N PHE A 194 -15.06 -53.03 27.03
CA PHE A 194 -16.33 -52.30 27.14
C PHE A 194 -17.53 -53.24 27.38
N ILE A 195 -17.48 -54.47 26.87
CA ILE A 195 -18.50 -55.50 27.12
C ILE A 195 -18.41 -56.01 28.55
N THR A 196 -17.20 -56.32 29.03
CA THR A 196 -16.97 -56.86 30.39
C THR A 196 -17.27 -55.83 31.47
N HIS A 197 -16.95 -54.56 31.26
CA HIS A 197 -17.16 -53.47 32.24
C HIS A 197 -18.43 -52.67 31.96
N LYS A 198 -19.53 -53.37 31.62
CA LYS A 198 -20.80 -52.76 31.21
C LYS A 198 -21.33 -51.77 32.26
N GLU A 199 -21.24 -52.11 33.55
CA GLU A 199 -21.72 -51.26 34.65
C GLU A 199 -21.12 -49.83 34.67
N ALA A 200 -19.86 -49.70 34.25
CA ALA A 200 -19.15 -48.42 34.28
C ALA A 200 -19.28 -47.61 32.98
N PHE A 201 -19.50 -48.27 31.84
CA PHE A 201 -19.46 -47.63 30.52
C PHE A 201 -20.79 -47.72 29.73
N GLU A 202 -21.78 -48.48 30.18
CA GLU A 202 -23.11 -48.55 29.55
C GLU A 202 -23.79 -47.19 29.41
N PRO A 203 -23.71 -46.26 30.38
CA PRO A 203 -24.32 -44.93 30.22
C PRO A 203 -23.70 -44.11 29.08
N LEU A 204 -22.43 -44.35 28.74
CA LEU A 204 -21.75 -43.61 27.68
C LEU A 204 -22.31 -44.07 26.31
N PRO A 205 -22.59 -43.19 25.35
CA PRO A 205 -22.99 -43.61 24.01
C PRO A 205 -21.87 -44.38 23.30
N ASP A 206 -22.22 -45.31 22.41
CA ASP A 206 -21.23 -46.16 21.73
C ASP A 206 -20.29 -45.37 20.80
N GLU A 207 -20.73 -44.23 20.28
CA GLU A 207 -19.90 -43.30 19.50
C GLU A 207 -18.74 -42.66 20.30
N PHE A 208 -18.76 -42.76 21.63
CA PHE A 208 -17.69 -42.28 22.52
C PHE A 208 -16.87 -43.42 23.13
N LYS A 209 -17.00 -44.65 22.61
CA LYS A 209 -16.27 -45.83 23.10
C LYS A 209 -15.31 -46.36 22.05
N GLY A 210 -14.04 -46.36 22.39
CA GLY A 210 -12.98 -47.04 21.68
C GLY A 210 -12.25 -46.21 20.64
N SER A 211 -11.08 -46.69 20.28
CA SER A 211 -10.17 -46.07 19.32
C SER A 211 -10.75 -45.96 17.91
N GLU A 212 -11.54 -46.94 17.47
CA GLU A 212 -12.20 -46.94 16.16
C GLU A 212 -13.20 -45.78 16.03
N GLN A 213 -13.97 -45.51 17.09
CA GLN A 213 -14.92 -44.41 17.13
C GLN A 213 -14.22 -43.05 17.27
N LEU A 214 -13.11 -42.99 18.01
CA LEU A 214 -12.27 -41.78 18.07
C LEU A 214 -11.81 -41.37 16.66
N VAL A 215 -11.26 -42.31 15.88
CA VAL A 215 -10.78 -42.06 14.51
C VAL A 215 -11.93 -41.57 13.61
N ARG A 216 -13.07 -42.27 13.65
CA ARG A 216 -14.27 -41.88 12.88
C ARG A 216 -14.74 -40.48 13.24
N ARG A 217 -14.81 -40.15 14.53
CA ARG A 217 -15.27 -38.84 15.01
C ARG A 217 -14.29 -37.73 14.66
N LEU A 218 -12.98 -37.96 14.79
CA LEU A 218 -11.95 -37.02 14.34
C LEU A 218 -12.08 -36.72 12.85
N ALA A 219 -12.33 -37.74 12.02
CA ALA A 219 -12.51 -37.57 10.59
C ALA A 219 -13.75 -36.72 10.25
N THR A 220 -14.88 -37.00 10.91
CA THR A 220 -16.12 -36.21 10.75
C THR A 220 -15.91 -34.75 11.18
N ILE A 221 -15.32 -34.51 12.35
CA ILE A 221 -15.06 -33.15 12.86
C ILE A 221 -14.10 -32.42 11.90
N GLN A 222 -13.05 -33.07 11.43
CA GLN A 222 -12.10 -32.48 10.47
C GLN A 222 -12.80 -32.10 9.16
N GLN A 223 -13.66 -32.97 8.63
CA GLN A 223 -14.42 -32.71 7.41
C GLN A 223 -15.40 -31.52 7.56
N GLU A 224 -16.16 -31.47 8.65
CA GLU A 224 -17.08 -30.36 8.95
C GLU A 224 -16.33 -29.05 9.14
N ARG A 225 -15.16 -29.08 9.80
CA ARG A 225 -14.33 -27.90 10.02
C ARG A 225 -13.74 -27.38 8.72
N ILE A 226 -13.26 -28.27 7.85
CA ILE A 226 -12.78 -27.89 6.52
C ILE A 226 -13.92 -27.25 5.72
N ARG A 227 -15.11 -27.88 5.70
CA ARG A 227 -16.27 -27.38 4.95
C ARG A 227 -16.73 -26.01 5.41
N SER A 228 -16.77 -25.77 6.73
CA SER A 228 -17.18 -24.47 7.29
C SER A 228 -16.14 -23.36 7.05
N THR A 229 -14.85 -23.70 7.02
CA THR A 229 -13.76 -22.71 6.82
C THR A 229 -13.45 -22.43 5.34
N PHE A 230 -13.80 -23.35 4.45
CA PHE A 230 -13.46 -23.27 3.01
C PHE A 230 -13.88 -21.95 2.34
N PRO A 231 -15.09 -21.38 2.59
CA PRO A 231 -15.50 -20.11 1.99
C PRO A 231 -14.58 -18.94 2.38
N ASP A 232 -14.17 -18.87 3.64
CA ASP A 232 -13.29 -17.81 4.14
C ASP A 232 -11.88 -17.93 3.55
N ILE A 233 -11.38 -19.16 3.38
CA ILE A 233 -10.10 -19.43 2.71
C ILE A 233 -10.18 -18.96 1.26
N ILE A 234 -11.25 -19.28 0.53
CA ILE A 234 -11.44 -18.80 -0.85
C ILE A 234 -11.46 -17.27 -0.90
N LYS A 235 -12.18 -16.61 0.02
CA LYS A 235 -12.24 -15.15 0.09
C LYS A 235 -10.86 -14.55 0.33
N LYS A 236 -10.08 -15.12 1.27
CA LYS A 236 -8.71 -14.69 1.56
C LYS A 236 -7.79 -14.85 0.35
N LEU A 237 -7.86 -15.99 -0.34
CA LEU A 237 -7.09 -16.25 -1.56
C LEU A 237 -7.45 -15.29 -2.69
N LYS A 238 -8.74 -15.02 -2.92
CA LYS A 238 -9.19 -14.03 -3.91
C LYS A 238 -8.67 -12.63 -3.60
N ASN A 239 -8.71 -12.22 -2.33
CA ASN A 239 -8.18 -10.93 -1.90
C ASN A 239 -6.66 -10.85 -2.10
N GLN A 240 -5.91 -11.90 -1.75
CA GLN A 240 -4.48 -11.96 -2.00
C GLN A 240 -4.15 -11.92 -3.50
N LEU A 241 -4.90 -12.64 -4.33
CA LEU A 241 -4.75 -12.62 -5.78
C LEU A 241 -5.01 -11.21 -6.34
N ALA A 242 -6.07 -10.53 -5.89
CA ALA A 242 -6.38 -9.17 -6.31
C ALA A 242 -5.26 -8.19 -5.94
N LYS A 243 -4.74 -8.28 -4.70
CA LYS A 243 -3.60 -7.47 -4.23
C LYS A 243 -2.35 -7.72 -5.08
N ASN A 244 -1.99 -8.98 -5.30
CA ASN A 244 -0.80 -9.33 -6.08
C ASN A 244 -0.95 -8.89 -7.55
N LYS A 245 -2.15 -9.01 -8.13
CA LYS A 245 -2.42 -8.47 -9.48
C LYS A 245 -2.31 -6.96 -9.54
N ALA A 246 -2.79 -6.24 -8.53
CA ALA A 246 -2.65 -4.79 -8.45
C ALA A 246 -1.18 -4.36 -8.31
N GLN A 247 -0.39 -5.10 -7.53
CA GLN A 247 1.06 -4.88 -7.43
C GLN A 247 1.78 -5.21 -8.75
N LEU A 248 1.41 -6.29 -9.43
CA LEU A 248 1.99 -6.67 -10.72
C LEU A 248 1.74 -5.60 -11.78
N LYS A 249 0.56 -4.97 -11.80
CA LYS A 249 0.25 -3.86 -12.71
C LYS A 249 1.14 -2.63 -12.50
N LYS A 250 1.71 -2.43 -11.30
CA LYS A 250 2.65 -1.33 -11.02
C LYS A 250 4.06 -1.63 -11.52
N ILE A 251 4.37 -2.89 -11.81
CA ILE A 251 5.69 -3.28 -12.30
C ILE A 251 5.65 -3.20 -13.83
N PRO A 252 6.61 -2.52 -14.46
CA PRO A 252 6.67 -2.44 -15.91
C PRO A 252 6.81 -3.85 -16.53
N PRO A 253 6.17 -4.09 -17.69
CA PRO A 253 6.28 -5.37 -18.37
C PRO A 253 7.74 -5.66 -18.74
N SER A 254 8.14 -6.93 -18.64
CA SER A 254 9.49 -7.34 -19.07
C SER A 254 9.65 -7.06 -20.56
N VAL A 255 10.61 -6.21 -20.90
CA VAL A 255 10.93 -5.86 -22.28
C VAL A 255 12.08 -6.76 -22.72
N ASN A 256 11.78 -7.78 -23.53
CA ASN A 256 12.76 -8.80 -23.92
C ASN A 256 13.28 -8.61 -25.34
N THR A 257 12.63 -7.74 -26.12
CA THR A 257 13.00 -7.45 -27.51
C THR A 257 13.14 -5.95 -27.75
N GLU A 258 14.01 -5.57 -28.71
CA GLU A 258 14.24 -4.18 -29.09
C GLU A 258 12.96 -3.48 -29.61
N ALA A 259 12.10 -4.23 -30.32
CA ALA A 259 10.82 -3.71 -30.81
C ALA A 259 9.84 -3.36 -29.67
N GLU A 260 9.80 -4.18 -28.61
CA GLU A 260 8.99 -3.90 -27.42
C GLU A 260 9.53 -2.68 -26.66
N CYS A 261 10.87 -2.52 -26.57
CA CYS A 261 11.51 -1.35 -25.97
C CYS A 261 11.11 -0.08 -26.70
N TRP A 262 11.17 -0.09 -28.04
CA TRP A 262 10.78 1.04 -28.86
C TRP A 262 9.29 1.38 -28.72
N THR A 263 8.42 0.37 -28.72
CA THR A 263 6.96 0.56 -28.60
C THR A 263 6.61 1.17 -27.24
N ASN A 264 7.23 0.69 -26.15
CA ASN A 264 7.03 1.24 -24.82
C ASN A 264 7.54 2.69 -24.74
N PHE A 265 8.74 2.96 -25.26
CA PHE A 265 9.28 4.31 -25.36
C PHE A 265 8.36 5.27 -26.12
N GLN A 266 7.85 4.83 -27.27
CA GLN A 266 6.92 5.60 -28.08
C GLN A 266 5.59 5.88 -27.35
N SER A 267 5.08 4.90 -26.60
CA SER A 267 3.88 5.07 -25.77
C SER A 267 4.10 6.12 -24.68
N MET A 268 5.24 6.11 -24.00
CA MET A 268 5.57 7.10 -22.96
C MET A 268 5.70 8.52 -23.55
N ILE A 269 6.36 8.66 -24.70
CA ILE A 269 6.49 9.95 -25.39
C ILE A 269 5.14 10.47 -25.88
N ASN A 270 4.28 9.61 -26.40
CA ASN A 270 2.93 10.01 -26.83
C ASN A 270 2.09 10.46 -25.65
N ALA A 271 2.12 9.76 -24.51
CA ALA A 271 1.45 10.18 -23.29
C ALA A 271 1.93 11.56 -22.83
N TYR A 272 3.26 11.78 -22.81
CA TYR A 272 3.81 13.10 -22.47
C TYR A 272 3.36 14.20 -23.44
N ARG A 273 3.34 13.91 -24.74
CA ARG A 273 2.88 14.86 -25.78
C ARG A 273 1.41 15.20 -25.62
N GLU A 274 0.56 14.21 -25.36
CA GLU A 274 -0.88 14.41 -25.11
C GLU A 274 -1.08 15.25 -23.85
N SER A 275 -0.40 14.92 -22.75
CA SER A 275 -0.46 15.73 -21.53
C SER A 275 -0.05 17.19 -21.76
N ILE A 276 1.03 17.47 -22.52
CA ILE A 276 1.41 18.85 -22.87
C ILE A 276 0.32 19.52 -23.70
N HIS A 277 -0.21 18.83 -24.71
CA HIS A 277 -1.21 19.37 -25.61
C HIS A 277 -2.48 19.78 -24.87
N ASP A 278 -2.96 18.92 -23.97
CA ASP A 278 -4.17 19.11 -23.18
C ASP A 278 -4.01 20.30 -22.22
N ASN A 279 -2.85 20.36 -21.56
CA ASN A 279 -2.47 21.46 -20.66
C ASN A 279 -2.32 22.82 -21.36
N VAL A 280 -1.84 22.84 -22.62
CA VAL A 280 -1.69 24.08 -23.39
C VAL A 280 -3.02 24.54 -24.00
N LYS A 281 -3.91 23.62 -24.37
CA LYS A 281 -5.23 23.94 -24.93
C LYS A 281 -6.29 24.22 -23.88
N GLY A 282 -6.06 23.82 -22.63
CA GLY A 282 -7.03 23.95 -21.55
C GLY A 282 -8.12 22.87 -21.58
N GLU A 283 -7.87 21.74 -22.25
CA GLU A 283 -8.76 20.57 -22.25
C GLU A 283 -8.35 19.66 -21.07
N TYR A 284 -8.82 19.95 -19.85
CA TYR A 284 -8.40 19.23 -18.62
C TYR A 284 -9.19 17.93 -18.35
N ASP A 285 -9.94 17.43 -19.32
CA ASP A 285 -10.71 16.20 -19.19
C ASP A 285 -9.82 14.96 -19.34
N GLN A 286 -9.14 14.53 -18.26
CA GLN A 286 -8.95 13.10 -17.89
C GLN A 286 -7.99 12.79 -16.72
N VAL A 287 -7.20 13.73 -16.19
CA VAL A 287 -6.15 13.39 -15.19
C VAL A 287 -6.54 13.68 -13.73
N ALA A 288 -7.75 14.20 -13.48
CA ALA A 288 -8.26 14.57 -12.14
C ALA A 288 -8.49 13.40 -11.15
N SER A 289 -7.89 12.23 -11.35
CA SER A 289 -8.07 11.07 -10.44
C SER A 289 -6.79 10.58 -9.76
N MET A 290 -5.65 11.27 -9.88
CA MET A 290 -4.43 10.88 -9.15
C MET A 290 -3.70 12.06 -8.51
N GLU A 291 -3.85 12.14 -7.18
CA GLU A 291 -3.02 12.85 -6.18
C GLU A 291 -2.73 14.35 -6.41
N VAL A 292 -3.52 15.18 -5.72
CA VAL A 292 -3.25 16.59 -5.42
C VAL A 292 -1.85 16.70 -4.82
N THR A 293 -0.94 17.39 -5.50
CA THR A 293 0.37 17.73 -4.97
C THR A 293 0.45 19.24 -4.85
N GLU A 294 0.27 19.75 -3.63
CA GLU A 294 0.40 21.17 -3.30
C GLU A 294 1.77 21.69 -3.79
N LEU A 295 1.75 22.71 -4.65
CA LEU A 295 2.95 23.44 -5.06
C LEU A 295 3.44 24.31 -3.89
N PRO A 296 4.72 24.24 -3.48
CA PRO A 296 5.25 25.14 -2.47
C PRO A 296 5.39 26.56 -3.03
N ILE A 297 4.53 27.45 -2.53
CA ILE A 297 4.54 28.88 -2.81
C ILE A 297 5.76 29.50 -2.12
N THR A 298 6.66 30.13 -2.87
CA THR A 298 7.60 31.12 -2.30
C THR A 298 7.01 32.51 -2.45
N CYS A 299 5.96 32.78 -1.67
CA CYS A 299 5.46 34.13 -1.44
C CYS A 299 6.29 34.69 -0.29
N THR A 300 7.23 35.58 -0.61
CA THR A 300 7.75 36.50 0.40
C THR A 300 6.63 37.47 0.76
N ASP A 301 6.24 37.40 2.02
CA ASP A 301 5.24 38.20 2.70
C ASP A 301 5.27 39.69 2.34
N VAL A 302 4.11 40.25 2.05
CA VAL A 302 3.80 41.64 2.43
C VAL A 302 2.33 41.74 2.81
N ASP A 303 2.06 41.50 4.09
CA ASP A 303 0.79 41.85 4.73
C ASP A 303 0.69 43.36 4.99
N ALA A 304 -0.52 43.85 4.72
CA ALA A 304 -1.29 44.85 5.47
C ALA A 304 -0.76 46.29 5.63
N ALA A 305 -1.49 47.24 5.01
CA ALA A 305 -2.08 48.37 5.74
C ALA A 305 -3.27 48.98 4.97
N SER A 306 -4.43 48.85 5.60
CA SER A 306 -5.75 49.38 5.28
C SER A 306 -5.83 50.92 5.39
N ASN A 307 -6.66 51.56 4.55
CA ASN A 307 -7.82 52.38 4.97
C ASN A 307 -8.38 53.25 3.83
N ASP A 308 -9.62 52.92 3.45
CA ASP A 308 -10.81 53.77 3.31
C ASP A 308 -10.71 55.15 2.64
N ASN A 309 -11.37 55.29 1.48
CA ASN A 309 -12.69 55.93 1.39
C ASN A 309 -13.21 55.92 -0.07
N ILE A 310 -14.38 55.30 -0.25
CA ILE A 310 -15.21 55.38 -1.46
C ILE A 310 -16.40 56.29 -1.14
N ASP A 311 -16.67 57.22 -2.05
CA ASP A 311 -17.91 58.01 -2.22
C ASP A 311 -17.88 58.42 -3.70
N SER A 312 -18.88 58.30 -4.57
CA SER A 312 -20.20 57.66 -4.60
C SER A 312 -20.63 57.62 -6.09
N ASP A 313 -21.69 56.87 -6.38
CA ASP A 313 -22.64 57.06 -7.49
C ASP A 313 -22.25 56.68 -8.92
N ALA A 314 -22.74 55.52 -9.37
CA ALA A 314 -23.97 55.47 -10.17
C ALA A 314 -24.38 54.01 -10.43
N GLN A 315 -25.58 53.67 -9.99
CA GLN A 315 -26.31 52.43 -10.23
C GLN A 315 -26.69 52.31 -11.72
N ASP A 316 -26.67 51.08 -12.23
CA ASP A 316 -27.82 50.49 -12.95
C ASP A 316 -27.75 48.97 -12.78
N ASP A 317 -28.76 48.45 -12.08
CA ASP A 317 -29.09 47.05 -11.82
C ASP A 317 -29.62 46.38 -13.10
N GLU A 318 -29.26 45.11 -13.32
CA GLU A 318 -30.23 44.07 -13.70
C GLU A 318 -29.70 42.66 -13.33
N CYS A 319 -30.17 42.20 -12.17
CA CYS A 319 -30.59 40.85 -11.79
C CYS A 319 -29.67 39.61 -11.98
N GLU A 320 -29.11 39.19 -10.83
CA GLU A 320 -29.12 37.84 -10.22
C GLU A 320 -29.46 36.61 -11.10
N GLU A 321 -28.47 35.73 -11.26
CA GLU A 321 -28.61 34.29 -11.00
C GLU A 321 -27.37 33.82 -10.21
N GLU A 322 -27.49 33.70 -8.90
CA GLU A 322 -26.54 32.96 -8.05
C GLU A 322 -26.69 31.46 -8.33
N GLU A 323 -25.94 30.95 -9.30
CA GLU A 323 -25.64 29.53 -9.37
C GLU A 323 -24.39 29.26 -8.53
N SER A 324 -24.58 28.57 -7.40
CA SER A 324 -23.51 28.09 -6.53
C SER A 324 -22.64 27.09 -7.28
N LEU A 325 -21.63 27.60 -7.99
CA LEU A 325 -20.56 26.79 -8.57
C LEU A 325 -19.58 26.44 -7.47
N ALA A 326 -19.34 25.14 -7.31
CA ALA A 326 -18.37 24.58 -6.41
C ALA A 326 -17.02 25.29 -6.55
N GLU A 327 -16.35 25.55 -5.43
CA GLU A 327 -14.93 25.90 -5.37
C GLU A 327 -14.11 24.72 -5.96
N GLU A 328 -14.06 24.63 -7.29
CA GLU A 328 -13.03 23.86 -7.98
C GLU A 328 -11.73 24.69 -7.89
N ASN A 329 -10.65 24.05 -7.45
CA ASN A 329 -9.33 24.67 -7.32
C ASN A 329 -8.83 25.16 -8.70
N ASP A 330 -9.20 26.38 -9.09
CA ASP A 330 -8.75 27.05 -10.31
C ASP A 330 -7.23 27.37 -10.32
N GLU A 331 -6.51 27.04 -9.24
CA GLU A 331 -5.06 27.27 -9.09
C GLU A 331 -4.19 26.36 -9.96
N ASP A 332 -4.72 25.28 -10.56
CA ASP A 332 -3.92 24.32 -11.34
C ASP A 332 -3.88 24.60 -12.85
N HIS A 333 -4.53 25.68 -13.32
CA HIS A 333 -4.64 25.95 -14.75
C HIS A 333 -3.47 26.80 -15.30
N ILE A 334 -2.73 26.26 -16.27
CA ILE A 334 -1.61 26.96 -16.93
C ILE A 334 -2.04 28.28 -17.57
N ALA A 335 -3.25 28.33 -18.13
CA ALA A 335 -3.81 29.55 -18.70
C ALA A 335 -4.02 30.66 -17.64
N TYR A 336 -4.43 30.28 -16.43
CA TYR A 336 -4.66 31.20 -15.32
C TYR A 336 -3.34 31.80 -14.82
N HIS A 337 -2.30 30.98 -14.63
CA HIS A 337 -0.97 31.47 -14.25
C HIS A 337 -0.34 32.38 -15.30
N ILE A 338 -0.47 32.03 -16.59
CA ILE A 338 -0.02 32.90 -17.68
C ILE A 338 -0.75 34.25 -17.64
N TYR A 339 -2.05 34.25 -17.36
CA TYR A 339 -2.84 35.47 -17.21
C TYR A 339 -2.39 36.32 -16.02
N GLN A 340 -2.10 35.70 -14.87
CA GLN A 340 -1.56 36.39 -13.69
C GLN A 340 -0.21 37.05 -13.99
N LEU A 341 0.71 36.34 -14.67
CA LEU A 341 2.01 36.89 -15.08
C LEU A 341 1.84 38.11 -15.99
N GLN A 342 0.88 38.08 -16.93
CA GLN A 342 0.57 39.22 -17.78
C GLN A 342 0.02 40.42 -16.99
N ARG A 343 -0.88 40.19 -16.04
CA ARG A 343 -1.38 41.26 -15.15
C ARG A 343 -0.27 41.88 -14.31
N LYS A 344 0.61 41.05 -13.74
CA LYS A 344 1.77 41.52 -12.98
C LYS A 344 2.68 42.40 -13.84
N PHE A 345 2.99 41.96 -15.06
CA PHE A 345 3.74 42.77 -16.02
C PHE A 345 3.06 44.11 -16.33
N GLN A 346 1.74 44.12 -16.53
CA GLN A 346 1.00 45.35 -16.78
C GLN A 346 1.11 46.34 -15.61
N ASN A 347 1.02 45.84 -14.37
CA ASN A 347 1.15 46.64 -13.16
C ASN A 347 2.57 47.18 -12.97
N GLU A 348 3.60 46.34 -13.18
CA GLU A 348 5.00 46.74 -13.14
C GLU A 348 5.31 47.82 -14.19
N CYS A 349 4.75 47.69 -15.40
CA CYS A 349 4.88 48.73 -16.42
C CYS A 349 4.23 50.03 -15.96
N ARG A 350 3.00 50.00 -15.43
CA ARG A 350 2.30 51.21 -14.94
C ARG A 350 3.07 51.92 -13.81
N GLN A 351 3.65 51.16 -12.89
CA GLN A 351 4.43 51.72 -11.77
C GLN A 351 5.81 52.23 -12.19
N SER A 352 6.38 51.71 -13.27
CA SER A 352 7.69 52.11 -13.79
C SER A 352 7.68 53.51 -14.42
N PHE A 353 6.52 53.98 -14.91
CA PHE A 353 6.37 55.31 -15.47
C PHE A 353 5.96 56.33 -14.40
N PRO A 354 6.59 57.52 -14.37
CA PRO A 354 6.24 58.56 -13.42
C PRO A 354 4.89 59.19 -13.78
N ASP A 355 4.23 59.79 -12.78
CA ASP A 355 3.11 60.68 -13.06
C ASP A 355 3.62 61.90 -13.86
N PHE A 356 3.27 61.91 -15.15
CA PHE A 356 3.65 62.92 -16.12
C PHE A 356 3.10 64.32 -15.79
N PHE A 357 2.07 64.41 -14.96
CA PHE A 357 1.45 65.67 -14.53
C PHE A 357 1.96 66.16 -13.16
N SER A 358 2.85 65.41 -12.52
CA SER A 358 3.43 65.80 -11.24
C SER A 358 4.35 67.02 -11.36
N SER A 359 4.39 67.86 -10.32
CA SER A 359 5.33 69.01 -10.26
C SER A 359 6.81 68.59 -10.31
N LYS A 360 7.11 67.32 -9.99
CA LYS A 360 8.46 66.75 -10.10
C LYS A 360 8.82 66.48 -11.57
N TYR A 361 7.90 65.92 -12.35
CA TYR A 361 8.11 65.67 -13.78
C TYR A 361 8.17 66.97 -14.59
N HIS A 362 7.37 67.99 -14.21
CA HIS A 362 7.45 69.32 -14.80
C HIS A 362 8.87 69.92 -14.76
N LYS A 363 9.60 69.74 -13.65
CA LYS A 363 11.01 70.17 -13.55
C LYS A 363 11.95 69.41 -14.49
N ILE A 364 11.63 68.17 -14.82
CA ILE A 364 12.39 67.35 -15.79
C ILE A 364 12.15 67.86 -17.21
N VAL A 365 10.90 68.20 -17.54
CA VAL A 365 10.53 68.78 -18.83
C VAL A 365 11.23 70.13 -19.06
N LEU A 366 11.18 71.04 -18.08
CA LEU A 366 11.87 72.33 -18.17
C LEU A 366 13.39 72.17 -18.39
N ARG A 367 14.02 71.23 -17.68
CA ARG A 367 15.45 70.94 -17.86
C ARG A 367 15.76 70.41 -19.26
N GLU A 368 14.89 69.60 -19.85
CA GLU A 368 15.08 69.07 -21.21
C GLU A 368 14.85 70.16 -22.27
N ILE A 369 13.92 71.09 -22.02
CA ILE A 369 13.72 72.30 -22.83
C ILE A 369 14.99 73.15 -22.81
N ASP A 370 15.54 73.44 -21.64
CA ASP A 370 16.78 74.24 -21.49
C ASP A 370 17.98 73.54 -22.16
N ARG A 371 18.07 72.21 -22.03
CA ARG A 371 19.14 71.40 -22.65
C ARG A 371 19.09 71.40 -24.18
N THR A 372 17.89 71.48 -24.76
CA THR A 372 17.67 71.44 -26.21
C THR A 372 17.43 72.82 -26.81
N ALA A 373 17.51 73.88 -26.00
CA ALA A 373 17.40 75.27 -26.42
C ALA A 373 18.54 75.65 -27.38
N GLY A 374 18.28 75.49 -28.68
CA GLY A 374 19.13 75.94 -29.76
C GLY A 374 18.56 77.18 -30.46
N VAL A 375 18.93 77.41 -31.72
CA VAL A 375 18.38 78.49 -32.57
C VAL A 375 16.98 78.11 -33.08
N SER A 376 16.04 77.80 -32.18
CA SER A 376 14.65 77.50 -32.50
C SER A 376 13.81 78.78 -32.57
N LEU A 377 12.81 78.80 -33.46
CA LEU A 377 11.85 79.89 -33.55
C LEU A 377 11.13 80.10 -32.20
N PRO A 378 10.89 81.36 -31.77
CA PRO A 378 10.07 81.63 -30.60
C PRO A 378 8.72 80.93 -30.73
N ASN A 379 8.26 80.29 -29.66
CA ASN A 379 6.98 79.56 -29.54
C ASN A 379 6.86 78.21 -30.27
N PHE A 380 7.93 77.64 -30.83
CA PHE A 380 7.91 76.29 -31.39
C PHE A 380 8.87 75.35 -30.65
N PRO A 381 8.37 74.47 -29.76
CA PRO A 381 9.23 73.50 -29.08
C PRO A 381 9.82 72.51 -30.10
N SER A 382 11.12 72.23 -29.96
CA SER A 382 11.82 71.25 -30.80
C SER A 382 11.30 69.83 -30.54
N TYR A 383 11.09 69.05 -31.61
CA TYR A 383 10.78 67.62 -31.53
C TYR A 383 11.82 66.82 -30.71
N GLN A 384 13.06 67.32 -30.63
CA GLN A 384 14.12 66.71 -29.85
C GLN A 384 13.81 66.65 -28.35
N ILE A 385 12.96 67.56 -27.82
CA ILE A 385 12.49 67.52 -26.43
C ILE A 385 11.66 66.25 -26.20
N ILE A 386 10.71 65.97 -27.09
CA ILE A 386 9.83 64.79 -27.00
C ILE A 386 10.66 63.52 -27.14
N VAL A 387 11.61 63.47 -28.08
CA VAL A 387 12.50 62.32 -28.27
C VAL A 387 13.38 62.09 -27.03
N GLY A 388 13.92 63.15 -26.42
CA GLY A 388 14.74 63.06 -25.22
C GLY A 388 13.98 62.53 -24.01
N LEU A 389 12.78 63.06 -23.76
CA LEU A 389 11.90 62.61 -22.69
C LEU A 389 11.42 61.17 -22.91
N PHE A 390 10.97 60.85 -24.14
CA PHE A 390 10.46 59.51 -24.46
C PHE A 390 11.55 58.44 -24.35
N ARG A 391 12.76 58.69 -24.86
CA ARG A 391 13.88 57.73 -24.76
C ARG A 391 14.28 57.47 -23.31
N LYS A 392 14.26 58.48 -22.46
CA LYS A 392 14.63 58.35 -21.04
C LYS A 392 13.63 57.49 -20.27
N GLU A 393 12.34 57.62 -20.57
CA GLU A 393 11.32 56.78 -19.97
C GLU A 393 11.28 55.37 -20.58
N LEU A 394 11.54 55.24 -21.89
CA LEU A 394 11.61 53.94 -22.57
C LEU A 394 12.73 53.03 -22.03
N GLN A 395 13.80 53.59 -21.45
CA GLN A 395 14.89 52.81 -20.84
C GLN A 395 14.45 51.94 -19.65
N LYS A 396 13.28 52.19 -19.07
CA LYS A 396 12.74 51.40 -17.96
C LYS A 396 11.98 50.14 -18.42
N LEU A 397 11.47 50.15 -19.65
CA LEU A 397 10.66 49.06 -20.21
C LEU A 397 11.41 47.73 -20.42
N PRO A 398 12.69 47.70 -20.87
CA PRO A 398 13.43 46.46 -21.04
C PRO A 398 13.47 45.59 -19.80
N HIS A 399 13.62 46.20 -18.61
CA HIS A 399 13.70 45.47 -17.35
C HIS A 399 12.43 44.65 -17.08
N CYS A 400 11.25 45.27 -17.24
CA CYS A 400 9.95 44.60 -17.06
C CYS A 400 9.75 43.48 -18.10
N CYS A 401 10.13 43.71 -19.36
CA CYS A 401 10.00 42.72 -20.42
C CYS A 401 10.91 41.51 -20.19
N HIS A 402 12.18 41.73 -19.80
CA HIS A 402 13.12 40.65 -19.47
C HIS A 402 12.67 39.86 -18.23
N ALA A 403 12.12 40.55 -17.23
CA ALA A 403 11.58 39.92 -16.03
C ALA A 403 10.40 38.98 -16.37
N LEU A 404 9.48 39.41 -17.24
CA LEU A 404 8.36 38.59 -17.69
C LEU A 404 8.84 37.33 -18.44
N VAL A 405 9.76 37.49 -19.41
CA VAL A 405 10.29 36.35 -20.18
C VAL A 405 10.97 35.34 -19.27
N LYS A 406 11.71 35.80 -18.26
CA LYS A 406 12.33 34.93 -17.26
C LYS A 406 11.30 34.18 -16.41
N GLN A 407 10.30 34.89 -15.87
CA GLN A 407 9.23 34.30 -15.06
C GLN A 407 8.41 33.26 -15.86
N MET A 408 8.10 33.56 -17.12
CA MET A 408 7.40 32.61 -18.01
C MET A 408 8.24 31.37 -18.31
N HIS A 409 9.55 31.52 -18.56
CA HIS A 409 10.44 30.39 -18.79
C HIS A 409 10.56 29.50 -17.54
N GLU A 410 10.69 30.08 -16.35
CA GLU A 410 10.77 29.34 -15.09
C GLU A 410 9.49 28.54 -14.83
N TYR A 411 8.32 29.18 -14.98
CA TYR A 411 7.02 28.54 -14.84
C TYR A 411 6.83 27.39 -15.86
N MET A 412 7.07 27.65 -17.15
CA MET A 412 6.92 26.63 -18.19
C MET A 412 7.88 25.46 -18.00
N SER A 413 9.11 25.71 -17.53
CA SER A 413 10.08 24.66 -17.25
C SER A 413 9.63 23.77 -16.09
N GLN A 414 9.06 24.35 -15.03
CA GLN A 414 8.53 23.59 -13.90
C GLN A 414 7.35 22.71 -14.33
N CYS A 415 6.35 23.28 -15.03
CA CYS A 415 5.20 22.51 -15.51
C CYS A 415 5.62 21.37 -16.44
N LEU A 416 6.49 21.63 -17.42
CA LEU A 416 6.92 20.60 -18.37
C LEU A 416 7.71 19.48 -17.71
N LEU A 417 8.51 19.79 -16.69
CA LEU A 417 9.24 18.78 -15.92
C LEU A 417 8.29 17.95 -15.03
N GLN A 418 7.26 18.56 -14.45
CA GLN A 418 6.25 17.83 -13.67
C GLN A 418 5.42 16.89 -14.55
N LEU A 419 4.95 17.35 -15.71
CA LEU A 419 4.26 16.49 -16.67
C LEU A 419 5.17 15.36 -17.17
N PHE A 420 6.47 15.63 -17.32
CA PHE A 420 7.45 14.62 -17.68
C PHE A 420 7.64 13.57 -16.57
N GLU A 421 7.68 13.99 -15.30
CA GLU A 421 7.72 13.09 -14.14
C GLU A 421 6.50 12.16 -14.08
N GLN A 422 5.31 12.69 -14.38
CA GLN A 422 4.06 11.92 -14.40
C GLN A 422 4.01 10.92 -15.56
N ALA A 423 4.41 11.33 -16.76
CA ALA A 423 4.42 10.46 -17.94
C ALA A 423 5.52 9.38 -17.86
N PHE A 424 6.67 9.71 -17.26
CA PHE A 424 7.79 8.80 -17.06
C PHE A 424 7.88 8.39 -15.59
N ASN A 425 7.05 7.42 -15.22
CA ASN A 425 7.14 6.69 -13.95
C ASN A 425 8.57 6.18 -13.70
N ASN A 426 8.89 5.82 -12.44
CA ASN A 426 10.24 5.47 -11.94
C ASN A 426 10.92 4.23 -12.59
N ASP A 427 10.45 3.79 -13.75
CA ASP A 427 10.85 2.56 -14.42
C ASP A 427 12.23 2.67 -15.11
N TYR A 428 12.69 3.88 -15.47
CA TYR A 428 13.92 4.06 -16.25
C TYR A 428 14.74 5.32 -15.86
N PRO A 429 15.50 5.29 -14.74
CA PRO A 429 16.18 6.48 -14.21
C PRO A 429 17.22 7.10 -15.16
N ARG A 430 18.03 6.29 -15.85
CA ARG A 430 19.05 6.79 -16.80
C ARG A 430 18.44 7.47 -18.03
N LEU A 431 17.34 6.91 -18.54
CA LEU A 431 16.63 7.50 -19.68
C LEU A 431 16.00 8.84 -19.27
N LYS A 432 15.44 8.89 -18.06
CA LYS A 432 14.82 10.07 -17.47
C LYS A 432 15.80 11.23 -17.35
N GLU A 433 16.98 10.99 -16.77
CA GLU A 433 18.04 12.01 -16.67
C GLU A 433 18.41 12.56 -18.05
N ARG A 434 18.63 11.67 -19.02
CA ARG A 434 19.04 12.09 -20.37
C ARG A 434 17.96 12.90 -21.10
N LEU A 435 16.69 12.53 -20.95
CA LEU A 435 15.58 13.25 -21.55
C LEU A 435 15.35 14.60 -20.87
N LYS A 436 15.49 14.70 -19.53
CA LYS A 436 15.44 15.98 -18.82
C LYS A 436 16.47 16.95 -19.33
N GLU A 437 17.72 16.52 -19.49
CA GLU A 437 18.79 17.36 -20.06
C GLU A 437 18.40 17.92 -21.44
N ILE A 438 17.78 17.10 -22.29
CA ILE A 438 17.33 17.51 -23.63
C ILE A 438 16.18 18.52 -23.54
N ILE A 439 15.21 18.29 -22.65
CA ILE A 439 14.06 19.18 -22.45
C ILE A 439 14.53 20.54 -21.93
N THR A 440 15.33 20.57 -20.86
CA THR A 440 15.86 21.81 -20.28
C THR A 440 16.67 22.59 -21.30
N LYS A 441 17.60 21.93 -22.00
CA LYS A 441 18.39 22.58 -23.05
C LYS A 441 17.50 23.21 -24.12
N ARG A 442 16.44 22.52 -24.54
CA ARG A 442 15.52 23.06 -25.56
C ARG A 442 14.75 24.28 -25.06
N LEU A 443 14.38 24.32 -23.78
CA LEU A 443 13.70 25.46 -23.17
C LEU A 443 14.62 26.67 -23.05
N ASP A 444 15.90 26.45 -22.72
CA ASP A 444 16.93 27.49 -22.68
C ASP A 444 17.15 28.09 -24.07
N ASP A 445 17.28 27.25 -25.12
CA ASP A 445 17.41 27.71 -26.51
C ASP A 445 16.22 28.59 -26.93
N VAL A 446 15.00 28.22 -26.51
CA VAL A 446 13.78 29.00 -26.81
C VAL A 446 13.77 30.33 -26.05
N GLN A 447 14.21 30.35 -24.80
CA GLN A 447 14.33 31.58 -24.02
C GLN A 447 15.29 32.58 -24.68
N GLU A 448 16.44 32.11 -25.18
CA GLU A 448 17.42 32.96 -25.88
C GLU A 448 16.82 33.62 -27.12
N VAL A 449 16.12 32.83 -27.96
CA VAL A 449 15.42 33.34 -29.15
C VAL A 449 14.31 34.33 -28.80
N LEU A 450 13.55 34.07 -27.72
CA LEU A 450 12.51 34.99 -27.25
C LEU A 450 13.10 36.31 -26.76
N MET A 451 14.20 36.25 -26.00
CA MET A 451 14.92 37.44 -25.52
C MET A 451 15.44 38.27 -26.69
N GLU A 452 16.01 37.65 -27.72
CA GLU A 452 16.45 38.35 -28.95
C GLU A 452 15.28 39.06 -29.64
N ARG A 453 14.14 38.39 -29.81
CA ARG A 453 12.93 38.98 -30.42
C ARG A 453 12.38 40.15 -29.61
N VAL A 454 12.30 40.01 -28.29
CA VAL A 454 11.84 41.08 -27.40
C VAL A 454 12.78 42.28 -27.48
N ASN A 455 14.09 42.05 -27.52
CA ASN A 455 15.06 43.13 -27.73
C ASN A 455 14.89 43.81 -29.09
N GLY A 456 14.62 43.05 -30.16
CA GLY A 456 14.30 43.60 -31.48
C GLY A 456 13.05 44.50 -31.48
N ILE A 457 11.99 44.10 -30.75
CA ILE A 457 10.78 44.92 -30.58
C ILE A 457 11.10 46.19 -29.79
N LEU A 458 11.83 46.08 -28.68
CA LEU A 458 12.25 47.24 -27.88
C LEU A 458 13.13 48.22 -28.66
N ASP A 459 13.96 47.71 -29.57
CA ASP A 459 14.78 48.53 -30.46
C ASP A 459 13.95 49.28 -31.51
N MET A 460 12.87 48.68 -32.00
CA MET A 460 11.93 49.36 -32.90
C MET A 460 11.23 50.55 -32.20
N GLU A 461 10.88 50.41 -30.92
CA GLU A 461 10.24 51.46 -30.12
C GLU A 461 11.15 52.68 -29.87
N LYS A 462 12.48 52.54 -30.04
CA LYS A 462 13.42 53.68 -29.95
C LYS A 462 13.18 54.72 -31.05
N ARG A 463 12.51 54.33 -32.14
CA ARG A 463 12.11 55.24 -33.23
C ARG A 463 10.75 55.85 -32.90
N VAL A 464 10.79 57.02 -32.28
CA VAL A 464 9.59 57.81 -31.97
C VAL A 464 8.91 58.25 -33.28
N PHE A 465 7.63 57.90 -33.44
CA PHE A 465 6.80 58.26 -34.58
C PHE A 465 5.33 58.39 -34.13
N THR A 466 4.60 59.37 -34.68
CA THR A 466 3.34 59.87 -34.07
C THR A 466 2.06 59.52 -34.83
N LEU A 467 2.07 58.58 -35.78
CA LEU A 467 0.83 58.09 -36.42
C LEU A 467 -0.03 57.18 -35.51
N ASN A 468 0.11 57.29 -34.19
CA ASN A 468 -0.71 56.58 -33.24
C ASN A 468 -2.10 57.26 -33.17
N HIS A 469 -3.16 56.53 -33.52
CA HIS A 469 -4.53 57.05 -33.52
C HIS A 469 -4.95 57.58 -32.14
N TYR A 470 -4.54 56.93 -31.04
CA TYR A 470 -4.80 57.41 -29.68
C TYR A 470 -4.18 58.78 -29.40
N TYR A 471 -2.98 59.05 -29.92
CA TYR A 471 -2.35 60.37 -29.77
C TYR A 471 -3.14 61.45 -30.53
N MET A 472 -3.55 61.15 -31.76
CA MET A 472 -4.34 62.06 -32.59
C MET A 472 -5.73 62.35 -31.98
N ASP A 473 -6.38 61.34 -31.41
CA ASP A 473 -7.68 61.49 -30.76
C ASP A 473 -7.58 62.34 -29.48
N THR A 474 -6.54 62.11 -28.68
CA THR A 474 -6.28 62.90 -27.46
C THR A 474 -5.97 64.36 -27.81
N GLU A 475 -5.21 64.60 -28.88
CA GLU A 475 -4.93 65.95 -29.39
C GLU A 475 -6.22 66.64 -29.88
N GLN A 476 -7.10 65.93 -30.57
CA GLN A 476 -8.39 66.47 -31.02
C GLN A 476 -9.29 66.85 -29.85
N VAL A 477 -9.34 66.04 -28.79
CA VAL A 477 -10.11 66.34 -27.57
C VAL A 477 -9.57 67.58 -26.86
N GLN A 478 -8.24 67.70 -26.70
CA GLN A 478 -7.65 68.89 -26.08
C GLN A 478 -7.82 70.16 -26.93
N ARG A 479 -7.73 70.05 -28.25
CA ARG A 479 -7.99 71.18 -29.17
C ARG A 479 -9.46 71.63 -29.16
N LYS A 480 -10.42 70.73 -28.89
CA LYS A 480 -11.84 71.08 -28.70
C LYS A 480 -12.06 71.80 -27.36
N GLY A 481 -11.47 71.30 -26.27
CA GLY A 481 -11.58 71.92 -24.94
C GLY A 481 -10.92 73.31 -24.82
N GLN A 482 -9.90 73.61 -25.64
CA GLN A 482 -9.30 74.96 -25.71
C GLN A 482 -10.12 75.97 -26.53
N LYS A 483 -11.09 75.53 -27.34
CA LYS A 483 -11.99 76.43 -28.07
C LYS A 483 -13.19 76.91 -27.24
N GLU A 484 -13.40 76.35 -26.05
CA GLU A 484 -14.48 76.71 -25.12
C GLU A 484 -13.99 77.55 -23.92
N LYS A 485 -12.75 78.06 -23.94
CA LYS A 485 -12.23 79.01 -22.95
C LYS A 485 -11.89 80.37 -23.55
#